data_AF-A0A939YAZ8-F1
#
_entry.id   AF-A0A939YAZ8-F1
#
_cell.length_a   1.000
_cell.length_b   1.000
_cell.length_c   1.000
_cell.angle_alpha   90.00
_cell.angle_beta   90.00
_cell.angle_gamma   90.00
#
_symmetry.space_group_name_H-M   'P 1'
#
loop_
_entity.id
_entity.type
_entity.pdbx_description
1 polymer ?
#
loop_
_entity_poly.entity_id
_entity_poly.type
_entity_poly.pdbx_seq_one_letter_code
_entity_poly.pdbx_strand_id
1 'polypeptide(L)' 'LFDENASCHIALGSGYADCLEGFENMTPDERKEKGLNDSMIHVDFMVGAEDLSIVGYKDGKPFEIFKNGTWAF' A
#
# COMPACT_ATOMS: atom_id res chain seq x y z
N LEU A 1 7.08 13.50 -4.26
CA LEU A 1 8.29 12.86 -4.82
C LEU A 1 9.45 12.68 -3.86
N PHE A 2 10.04 13.72 -3.28
CA PHE A 2 11.20 13.48 -2.40
C PHE A 2 10.80 12.80 -1.08
N ASP A 3 9.78 13.31 -0.39
CA ASP A 3 9.41 12.81 0.94
C ASP A 3 8.82 11.39 0.92
N GLU A 4 8.04 11.04 -0.12
CA GLU A 4 7.46 9.70 -0.29
C GLU A 4 8.51 8.61 -0.55
N ASN A 5 9.67 8.98 -1.08
CA ASN A 5 10.80 8.07 -1.30
C ASN A 5 11.78 8.02 -0.10
N ALA A 6 11.56 8.88 0.91
CA ALA A 6 12.35 8.90 2.14
C ALA A 6 11.65 8.19 3.31
N SER A 7 10.37 7.86 3.18
CA SER A 7 9.53 7.33 4.24
C SER A 7 8.46 6.42 3.67
N CYS A 8 8.04 5.40 4.44
CA CYS A 8 6.78 4.72 4.17
C CYS A 8 5.64 5.75 4.09
N HIS A 9 4.69 5.53 3.19
CA HIS A 9 3.56 6.43 2.97
C HIS A 9 2.29 5.62 2.70
N ILE A 10 1.15 6.28 2.85
CA ILE A 10 -0.17 5.78 2.49
C ILE A 10 -0.82 6.82 1.59
N ALA A 11 -1.55 6.38 0.57
CA ALA A 11 -2.31 7.26 -0.31
C ALA A 11 -3.79 7.28 0.09
N LEU A 12 -4.37 8.49 0.23
CA LEU A 12 -5.81 8.67 0.23
C LEU A 12 -6.30 8.87 -1.21
N GLY A 13 -7.32 8.10 -1.60
CA GLY A 13 -7.97 8.25 -2.90
C GLY A 13 -7.72 7.07 -3.84
N SER A 14 -7.47 7.37 -5.11
CA SER A 14 -7.50 6.40 -6.21
C SER A 14 -6.39 5.36 -6.07
N GLY A 15 -6.74 4.07 -6.20
CA GLY A 15 -5.75 3.00 -6.27
C GLY A 15 -5.21 2.81 -7.67
N TYR A 16 -3.94 2.44 -7.80
CA TYR A 16 -3.37 2.08 -9.10
C TYR A 16 -3.84 0.69 -9.54
N ALA A 17 -4.38 0.59 -10.76
CA ALA A 17 -4.96 -0.65 -11.26
C ALA A 17 -3.95 -1.79 -11.38
N ASP A 18 -2.69 -1.48 -11.67
CA ASP A 18 -1.57 -2.42 -11.79
C ASP A 18 -1.18 -3.10 -10.47
N CYS A 19 -1.69 -2.62 -9.32
CA CYS A 19 -1.62 -3.32 -8.04
C CYS A 19 -2.54 -4.56 -7.99
N LEU A 20 -3.45 -4.73 -8.96
CA LEU A 20 -4.28 -5.93 -9.10
C LEU A 20 -3.71 -6.85 -10.20
N GLU A 21 -3.47 -8.11 -9.85
CA GLU A 21 -3.07 -9.12 -10.83
C GLU A 21 -4.14 -9.30 -11.91
N GLY A 22 -3.75 -9.16 -13.19
CA GLY A 22 -4.64 -9.30 -14.34
C GLY A 22 -5.54 -8.08 -14.63
N PHE A 23 -5.25 -6.90 -14.08
CA PHE A 23 -6.07 -5.69 -14.23
C PHE A 23 -6.36 -5.27 -15.68
N GLU A 24 -5.47 -5.61 -16.61
CA GLU A 24 -5.60 -5.38 -18.07
C GLU A 24 -6.92 -5.92 -18.63
N ASN A 25 -7.42 -7.03 -18.06
CA ASN A 25 -8.63 -7.72 -18.49
C ASN A 25 -9.86 -7.35 -17.66
N MET A 26 -9.77 -6.32 -16.81
CA MET A 26 -10.84 -5.91 -15.90
C MET A 26 -11.38 -4.52 -16.26
N THR A 27 -12.70 -4.40 -16.22
CA THR A 27 -13.42 -3.13 -16.21
C THR A 27 -13.18 -2.37 -14.89
N PRO A 28 -13.45 -1.06 -14.84
CA PRO A 28 -13.37 -0.29 -13.59
C PRO A 28 -14.25 -0.86 -12.46
N ASP A 29 -15.46 -1.34 -12.77
CA ASP A 29 -16.36 -1.92 -11.78
C ASP A 29 -15.81 -3.22 -11.20
N GLU A 30 -15.24 -4.11 -12.04
CA GLU A 30 -14.59 -5.34 -11.56
C GLU A 30 -13.37 -5.04 -10.66
N ARG A 31 -12.60 -3.99 -10.96
CA ARG A 31 -11.49 -3.55 -10.11
C ARG A 31 -11.98 -3.06 -8.76
N LYS A 32 -13.08 -2.31 -8.74
CA LYS A 32 -13.73 -1.83 -7.53
C LYS A 32 -14.27 -2.98 -6.67
N GLU A 33 -14.88 -3.99 -7.29
CA GLU A 33 -15.32 -5.21 -6.59
C GLU A 33 -14.16 -5.98 -5.96
N LYS A 34 -12.96 -5.91 -6.55
CA LYS A 34 -11.72 -6.45 -5.97
C LYS A 34 -11.09 -5.56 -4.89
N GLY A 35 -11.73 -4.45 -4.53
CA GLY A 35 -11.31 -3.55 -3.47
C GLY A 35 -10.41 -2.40 -3.92
N LEU A 36 -10.24 -2.18 -5.23
CA LEU A 36 -9.55 -0.97 -5.71
C LEU A 36 -10.42 0.26 -5.42
N ASN A 37 -9.87 1.23 -4.71
CA ASN A 37 -10.58 2.47 -4.43
C ASN A 37 -10.62 3.37 -5.68
N ASP A 38 -11.78 3.96 -5.97
CA ASP A 38 -11.99 4.88 -7.08
C ASP A 38 -12.18 6.32 -6.55
N SER A 39 -11.39 7.26 -7.06
CA SER A 39 -11.41 8.65 -6.62
C SER A 39 -10.77 9.60 -7.64
N MET A 40 -11.12 10.88 -7.56
CA MET A 40 -10.49 11.94 -8.36
C MET A 40 -9.13 12.39 -7.82
N ILE A 41 -8.82 12.06 -6.56
CA ILE A 41 -7.56 12.45 -5.90
C ILE A 41 -6.70 11.21 -5.66
N HIS A 42 -5.40 11.44 -5.54
CA HIS A 42 -4.43 10.50 -5.00
C HIS A 42 -3.45 11.35 -4.20
N VAL A 43 -3.46 11.22 -2.88
CA VAL A 43 -2.69 12.08 -1.98
C VAL A 43 -1.89 11.23 -1.02
N ASP A 44 -0.58 11.20 -1.25
CA ASP A 44 0.38 10.52 -0.40
C ASP A 44 0.69 11.33 0.86
N PHE A 45 0.68 10.64 2.00
CA PHE A 45 1.17 11.19 3.25
C PHE A 45 2.05 10.17 3.96
N MET A 46 3.11 10.67 4.58
CA MET A 46 4.21 9.86 5.11
C MET A 46 3.89 9.41 6.55
N VAL A 47 4.20 8.14 6.84
CA VAL A 47 3.95 7.49 8.14
C VAL A 47 5.19 6.73 8.66
N GLY A 48 6.30 6.78 7.93
CA GLY A 48 7.57 6.19 8.32
C GLY A 48 8.20 6.92 9.51
N ALA A 49 8.85 6.15 10.38
CA ALA A 49 9.59 6.63 11.53
C ALA A 49 10.70 5.63 11.90
N GLU A 50 11.70 6.07 12.64
CA GLU A 50 12.82 5.21 13.11
C GLU A 50 12.35 4.09 14.06
N ASP A 51 11.20 4.26 14.70
CA ASP A 51 10.57 3.27 15.58
C ASP A 51 9.42 2.50 14.92
N LEU A 52 9.18 2.70 13.61
CA LEU A 52 8.12 2.01 12.89
C LEU A 52 8.36 0.49 12.88
N SER A 53 7.29 -0.26 13.15
CA SER A 53 7.24 -1.72 13.00
C SER A 53 6.08 -2.11 12.10
N ILE A 54 6.32 -3.00 11.13
CA ILE A 54 5.30 -3.49 10.19
C ILE A 54 5.23 -5.01 10.28
N VAL A 55 4.03 -5.52 10.59
CA VAL A 55 3.74 -6.96 10.62
C VAL A 55 2.75 -7.28 9.52
N GLY A 56 3.16 -8.13 8.59
CA GLY A 56 2.27 -8.72 7.60
C GLY A 56 1.54 -9.93 8.17
N TYR A 57 0.29 -10.12 7.76
CA TYR A 57 -0.51 -11.29 8.15
C TYR A 57 -0.94 -12.05 6.89
N LYS A 58 -0.67 -13.35 6.87
CA LYS A 58 -1.18 -14.26 5.85
C LYS A 58 -1.85 -15.45 6.52
N ASP A 59 -3.14 -15.67 6.23
CA ASP A 59 -3.95 -16.73 6.85
C ASP A 59 -3.91 -16.67 8.39
N GLY A 60 -3.91 -15.46 8.95
CA GLY A 60 -3.81 -15.20 10.39
C GLY A 60 -2.41 -15.37 11.00
N LYS A 61 -1.42 -15.82 10.23
CA LYS A 61 -0.04 -15.97 10.70
C LYS A 61 0.72 -14.64 10.58
N PRO A 62 1.31 -14.11 11.67
CA PRO A 62 2.12 -12.90 11.62
C PRO A 62 3.51 -13.16 11.04
N PHE A 63 4.05 -12.16 10.34
CA PHE A 63 5.42 -12.12 9.83
C PHE A 63 5.95 -10.69 9.95
N GLU A 64 7.08 -10.50 10.64
CA GLU A 64 7.72 -9.18 10.76
C GLU A 64 8.34 -8.78 9.41
N ILE A 65 7.89 -7.66 8.86
CA ILE A 65 8.41 -7.09 7.62
C ILE A 65 9.41 -5.98 7.96
N PHE A 66 9.03 -5.06 8.84
CA PHE A 66 9.90 -4.00 9.37
C PHE A 66 10.00 -4.06 10.88
N LYS A 67 11.16 -3.66 11.40
CA LYS A 67 11.43 -3.39 12.81
C LYS A 67 12.39 -2.22 12.94
N ASN A 68 12.06 -1.26 13.79
CA ASN A 68 12.84 -0.03 13.98
C ASN A 68 13.13 0.69 12.64
N GLY A 69 12.08 0.92 11.85
CA GLY A 69 12.16 1.70 10.61
C GLY A 69 12.89 1.04 9.44
N THR A 70 13.33 -0.22 9.56
CA THR A 70 14.06 -0.94 8.51
C THR A 70 13.57 -2.38 8.35
N TRP A 71 14.01 -3.05 7.28
CA TRP A 71 13.73 -4.46 7.03
C TRP A 71 14.18 -5.33 8.20
N ALA A 72 13.33 -6.29 8.59
CA ALA A 72 13.59 -7.18 9.71
C ALA A 72 14.64 -8.28 9.40
N PHE A 73 15.05 -8.44 8.14
CA PHE A 73 15.95 -9.48 7.64
C PHE A 73 16.90 -8.97 6.55
#